data_AF-A0A223D5M5-F1
#
_entry.id   AF-A0A223D5M5-F1
#
_cell.length_a   1.000
_cell.length_b   1.000
_cell.length_c   1.000
_cell.angle_alpha   90.00
_cell.angle_beta   90.00
_cell.angle_gamma   90.00
#
_symmetry.space_group_name_H-M   'P 1'
#
loop_
_entity.id
_entity.type
_entity.pdbx_description
1 polymer ?
#
loop_
_entity_poly.entity_id
_entity_poly.type
_entity_poly.pdbx_seq_one_letter_code
_entity_poly.pdbx_strand_id
1 'polypeptide(L)'
;MTKKKLPNRDAIAKRIVGKEQNKFNKASNREVIQKFHEDRILFSFWHLDYRSEEAFNLGSPKVDVPWFLLFIDHLKEISKLTRKQLETTGRHYKFHPIPVEEKGYKFNVPVDILDEAHESAFQFGLGKSKGRVYGFMVDNEFYLVWIDREHNLYPDDNYGGYKAYPPVMSYTDLVEEENRALKAKNDTLLQENKELFQMLEDALDGQSNPSA
;
A
#
# COMPACT_ATOMS: atom_id res chain seq x y z
N MET A 1 59.67 -18.45 -32.38
CA MET A 1 59.43 -17.01 -32.14
C MET A 1 58.05 -16.63 -32.67
N THR A 2 57.04 -16.56 -31.79
CA THR A 2 55.65 -16.23 -32.16
C THR A 2 55.47 -14.71 -32.17
N LYS A 3 55.29 -14.12 -33.36
CA LYS A 3 54.96 -12.69 -33.52
C LYS A 3 53.56 -12.44 -32.97
N LYS A 4 53.44 -11.76 -31.81
CA LYS A 4 52.16 -11.24 -31.32
C LYS A 4 51.63 -10.22 -32.34
N LYS A 5 50.54 -10.55 -33.03
CA LYS A 5 49.78 -9.60 -33.88
C LYS A 5 49.38 -8.41 -33.01
N LEU A 6 49.85 -7.21 -33.36
CA LEU A 6 49.37 -5.99 -32.70
C LEU A 6 47.87 -5.83 -32.98
N PRO A 7 47.05 -5.47 -31.97
CA PRO A 7 45.63 -5.29 -32.16
C PRO A 7 45.34 -4.17 -33.17
N ASN A 8 44.34 -4.41 -34.02
CA ASN A 8 43.88 -3.48 -35.05
C ASN A 8 43.55 -2.11 -34.40
N ARG A 9 44.04 -1.02 -34.99
CA ARG A 9 43.84 0.36 -34.53
C ARG A 9 42.35 0.72 -34.37
N ASP A 10 41.49 0.19 -35.24
CA ASP A 10 40.04 0.42 -35.15
C ASP A 10 39.40 -0.26 -33.92
N ALA A 11 39.94 -1.41 -33.50
CA ALA A 11 39.50 -2.11 -32.30
C ALA A 11 39.95 -1.40 -31.03
N ILE A 12 41.11 -0.73 -31.06
CA ILE A 12 41.61 0.10 -29.95
C ILE A 12 40.75 1.36 -29.82
N ALA A 13 40.45 2.04 -30.94
CA ALA A 13 39.63 3.24 -30.95
C ALA A 13 38.20 2.96 -30.44
N LYS A 14 37.52 1.92 -30.94
CA LYS A 14 36.19 1.51 -30.44
C LYS A 14 36.18 1.17 -28.95
N ARG A 15 37.25 0.53 -28.45
CA ARG A 15 37.38 0.17 -27.03
C ARG A 15 37.62 1.39 -26.14
N ILE A 16 38.33 2.41 -26.64
CA ILE A 16 38.56 3.66 -25.91
C ILE A 16 37.25 4.47 -25.87
N VAL A 17 36.59 4.66 -27.01
CA VAL A 17 35.31 5.38 -27.10
C VAL A 17 34.23 4.72 -26.24
N GLY A 18 34.10 3.39 -26.28
CA GLY A 18 33.14 2.67 -25.44
C GLY A 18 33.45 2.76 -23.94
N LYS A 19 34.73 2.86 -23.54
CA LYS A 19 35.12 3.09 -22.14
C LYS A 19 34.83 4.51 -21.67
N GLU A 20 35.05 5.50 -22.54
CA GLU A 20 34.76 6.91 -22.23
C GLU A 20 33.26 7.16 -22.12
N GLN A 21 32.45 6.61 -23.04
CA GLN A 21 30.98 6.68 -22.97
C GLN A 21 30.44 6.01 -21.70
N ASN A 22 30.95 4.83 -21.33
CA ASN A 22 30.53 4.17 -20.08
C ASN A 22 30.93 4.97 -18.83
N LYS A 23 32.10 5.62 -18.86
CA LYS A 23 32.57 6.47 -17.76
C LYS A 23 31.75 7.77 -17.67
N PHE A 24 31.37 8.35 -18.80
CA PHE A 24 30.51 9.53 -18.88
C PHE A 24 29.09 9.22 -18.40
N ASN A 25 28.49 8.12 -18.85
CA ASN A 25 27.18 7.66 -18.37
C ASN A 25 27.21 7.36 -16.86
N LYS A 26 28.29 6.77 -16.34
CA LYS A 26 28.43 6.50 -14.90
C LYS A 26 28.64 7.77 -14.07
N ALA A 27 29.28 8.80 -14.62
CA ALA A 27 29.45 10.10 -13.96
C ALA A 27 28.14 10.91 -13.99
N SER A 28 27.46 10.95 -15.13
CA SER A 28 26.14 11.54 -15.32
C SER A 28 25.09 10.91 -14.39
N ASN A 29 25.05 9.58 -14.30
CA ASN A 29 24.15 8.89 -13.37
C ASN A 29 24.49 9.20 -11.90
N ARG A 30 25.78 9.38 -11.57
CA ARG A 30 26.17 9.79 -10.20
C ARG A 30 25.71 11.20 -9.86
N GLU A 31 25.80 12.15 -10.79
CA GLU A 31 25.33 13.52 -10.56
C GLU A 31 23.80 13.59 -10.40
N VAL A 32 23.07 12.79 -11.18
CA VAL A 32 21.61 12.65 -11.07
C VAL A 32 21.21 11.99 -9.73
N ILE A 33 21.84 10.87 -9.35
CA ILE A 33 21.61 10.20 -8.05
C ILE A 33 21.96 11.14 -6.89
N GLN A 34 23.09 11.85 -6.98
CA GLN A 34 23.52 12.81 -5.95
C GLN A 34 22.47 13.91 -5.76
N LYS A 35 21.88 14.42 -6.85
CA LYS A 35 20.82 15.42 -6.81
C LYS A 35 19.57 14.89 -6.08
N PHE A 36 19.14 13.66 -6.35
CA PHE A 36 17.99 13.07 -5.64
C PHE A 36 18.23 12.84 -4.15
N HIS A 37 19.47 12.60 -3.73
CA HIS A 37 19.81 12.53 -2.31
C HIS A 37 19.76 13.90 -1.59
N GLU A 38 19.82 14.99 -2.35
CA GLU A 38 19.77 16.37 -1.88
C GLU A 38 18.36 16.99 -1.99
N ASP A 39 17.49 16.41 -2.82
CA ASP A 39 16.09 16.79 -2.89
C ASP A 39 15.31 16.31 -1.65
N ARG A 40 14.26 17.06 -1.31
CA ARG A 40 13.38 16.73 -0.19
C ARG A 40 12.51 15.53 -0.52
N ILE A 41 12.15 14.78 0.52
CA ILE A 41 11.29 13.62 0.39
C ILE A 41 9.89 14.04 -0.09
N LEU A 42 9.43 13.39 -1.15
CA LEU A 42 8.04 13.41 -1.62
C LEU A 42 7.34 12.14 -1.19
N PHE A 43 6.02 12.20 -1.02
CA PHE A 43 5.20 11.04 -0.69
C PHE A 43 4.20 10.77 -1.80
N SER A 44 4.24 9.56 -2.33
CA SER A 44 3.25 9.03 -3.26
C SER A 44 2.32 8.07 -2.54
N PHE A 45 1.02 8.23 -2.80
CA PHE A 45 -0.03 7.34 -2.30
C PHE A 45 -0.56 6.41 -3.40
N TRP A 46 0.09 6.40 -4.57
CA TRP A 46 -0.37 5.64 -5.75
C TRP A 46 -0.49 4.13 -5.48
N HIS A 47 0.40 3.60 -4.65
CA HIS A 47 0.41 2.19 -4.26
C HIS A 47 -0.14 1.92 -2.85
N LEU A 48 -0.74 2.93 -2.22
CA LEU A 48 -1.26 2.76 -0.85
C LEU A 48 -2.44 1.78 -0.88
N ASP A 49 -2.20 0.59 -0.33
CA ASP A 49 -3.21 -0.41 -0.08
C ASP A 49 -3.61 -0.40 1.40
N TYR A 50 -4.82 0.08 1.66
CA TYR A 50 -5.44 0.07 2.98
C TYR A 50 -6.72 -0.77 3.03
N ARG A 51 -7.00 -1.56 1.97
CA ARG A 51 -8.26 -2.29 1.80
C ARG A 51 -8.08 -3.78 1.58
N SER A 52 -7.17 -4.21 0.70
CA SER A 52 -7.05 -5.63 0.34
C SER A 52 -6.25 -6.43 1.35
N GLU A 53 -5.21 -5.85 1.93
CA GLU A 53 -4.38 -6.54 2.92
C GLU A 53 -4.94 -6.37 4.33
N GLU A 54 -5.55 -7.43 4.87
CA GLU A 54 -6.21 -7.42 6.19
C GLU A 54 -5.25 -7.04 7.33
N ALA A 55 -3.98 -7.43 7.19
CA ALA A 55 -2.94 -7.11 8.16
C ALA A 55 -2.65 -5.60 8.26
N PHE A 56 -2.91 -4.83 7.22
CA PHE A 56 -2.51 -3.41 7.15
C PHE A 56 -3.64 -2.45 6.81
N ASN A 57 -4.89 -2.92 6.89
CA ASN A 57 -6.03 -2.04 6.77
C ASN A 57 -6.14 -1.07 7.96
N LEU A 58 -6.88 0.00 7.76
CA LEU A 58 -7.05 1.06 8.75
C LEU A 58 -8.30 0.88 9.63
N GLY A 59 -8.84 -0.34 9.71
CA GLY A 59 -10.08 -0.67 10.43
C GLY A 59 -9.96 -0.70 11.95
N SER A 60 -8.73 -0.65 12.48
CA SER A 60 -8.50 -0.67 13.93
C SER A 60 -9.16 0.54 14.62
N PRO A 61 -9.80 0.35 15.79
CA PRO A 61 -10.33 1.47 16.58
C PRO A 61 -9.23 2.43 17.08
N LYS A 62 -7.95 2.06 16.96
CA LYS A 62 -6.81 2.95 17.25
C LYS A 62 -6.45 3.87 16.09
N VAL A 63 -7.10 3.72 14.95
CA VAL A 63 -7.04 4.63 13.81
C VAL A 63 -8.17 5.65 13.98
N ASP A 64 -7.99 6.53 14.97
CA ASP A 64 -8.92 7.62 15.26
C ASP A 64 -8.43 8.94 14.64
N VAL A 65 -9.26 9.99 14.73
CA VAL A 65 -8.91 11.33 14.21
C VAL A 65 -7.58 11.84 14.80
N PRO A 66 -7.34 11.79 16.13
CA PRO A 66 -6.05 12.19 16.71
C PRO A 66 -4.86 11.41 16.14
N TRP A 67 -4.98 10.10 15.97
CA TRP A 67 -3.92 9.29 15.39
C TRP A 67 -3.67 9.65 13.93
N PHE A 68 -4.72 9.87 13.15
CA PHE A 68 -4.59 10.26 11.75
C PHE A 68 -3.90 11.63 11.61
N LEU A 69 -4.23 12.60 12.45
CA LEU A 69 -3.53 13.89 12.50
C LEU A 69 -2.03 13.70 12.81
N LEU A 70 -1.70 12.84 13.77
CA LEU A 70 -0.31 12.50 14.10
C LEU A 70 0.41 11.83 12.91
N PHE A 71 -0.27 10.98 12.15
CA PHE A 71 0.26 10.39 10.92
C PHE A 71 0.60 11.47 9.89
N ILE A 72 -0.33 12.40 9.63
CA ILE A 72 -0.10 13.52 8.69
C ILE A 72 1.03 14.43 9.17
N ASP A 73 1.12 14.72 10.47
CA ASP A 73 2.21 15.51 11.04
C ASP A 73 3.57 14.83 10.83
N HIS A 74 3.66 13.51 10.99
CA HIS A 74 4.90 12.77 10.70
C HIS A 74 5.29 12.83 9.23
N LEU A 75 4.33 12.68 8.30
CA LEU A 75 4.60 12.88 6.87
C LEU A 75 5.11 14.31 6.60
N LYS A 76 4.51 15.32 7.23
CA LYS A 76 4.94 16.71 7.10
C LYS A 76 6.33 16.96 7.70
N GLU A 77 6.70 16.27 8.76
CA GLU A 77 8.04 16.36 9.35
C GLU A 77 9.09 15.72 8.45
N ILE A 78 8.82 14.50 7.96
CA ILE A 78 9.74 13.76 7.10
C ILE A 78 9.91 14.45 5.74
N SER A 79 8.86 15.07 5.17
CA SER A 79 8.95 15.78 3.88
C SER A 79 9.84 17.03 3.91
N LYS A 80 10.25 17.49 5.10
CA LYS A 80 11.25 18.57 5.24
C LYS A 80 12.67 18.07 5.08
N LEU A 81 12.88 16.76 5.19
CA LEU A 81 14.18 16.12 5.13
C LEU A 81 14.52 15.75 3.68
N THR A 82 15.81 15.74 3.36
CA THR A 82 16.32 15.06 2.17
C THR A 82 16.49 13.57 2.46
N ARG A 83 16.64 12.73 1.42
CA ARG A 83 16.92 11.30 1.60
C ARG A 83 18.16 11.06 2.47
N LYS A 84 19.24 11.79 2.21
CA LYS A 84 20.47 11.70 3.02
C LYS A 84 20.22 12.03 4.50
N GLN A 85 19.41 13.04 4.78
CA GLN A 85 19.07 13.43 6.15
C GLN A 85 18.18 12.38 6.82
N LEU A 86 17.20 11.83 6.11
CA LEU A 86 16.32 10.78 6.61
C LEU A 86 17.10 9.50 6.94
N GLU A 87 18.02 9.09 6.08
CA GLU A 87 18.91 7.94 6.31
C GLU A 87 19.86 8.20 7.51
N THR A 88 20.44 9.39 7.61
CA THR A 88 21.37 9.74 8.71
C THR A 88 20.65 9.85 10.06
N THR A 89 19.44 10.43 10.08
CA THR A 89 18.57 10.52 11.26
C THR A 89 17.73 9.26 11.46
N GLY A 90 17.97 8.20 10.66
CA GLY A 90 17.12 7.02 10.55
C GLY A 90 16.82 6.32 11.86
N ARG A 91 17.65 6.48 12.91
CA ARG A 91 17.32 5.98 14.26
C ARG A 91 16.08 6.63 14.89
N HIS A 92 15.84 7.92 14.64
CA HIS A 92 14.70 8.65 15.18
C HIS A 92 13.39 8.20 14.53
N TYR A 93 13.36 8.21 13.19
CA TYR A 93 12.21 7.78 12.41
C TYR A 93 12.16 6.27 12.18
N LYS A 94 13.13 5.51 12.68
CA LYS A 94 13.31 4.09 12.37
C LYS A 94 13.29 3.83 10.86
N PHE A 95 13.89 4.73 10.08
CA PHE A 95 13.99 4.60 8.63
C PHE A 95 15.07 3.60 8.25
N HIS A 96 14.69 2.43 7.74
CA HIS A 96 15.62 1.38 7.31
C HIS A 96 14.96 0.40 6.33
N PRO A 97 15.77 -0.32 5.53
CA PRO A 97 15.28 -1.41 4.70
C PRO A 97 14.66 -2.54 5.53
N ILE A 98 13.66 -3.23 4.98
CA ILE A 98 12.97 -4.36 5.62
C ILE A 98 12.81 -5.54 4.66
N PRO A 99 13.01 -6.79 5.14
CA PRO A 99 12.84 -7.97 4.33
C PRO A 99 11.36 -8.41 4.31
N VAL A 100 10.52 -7.69 3.56
CA VAL A 100 9.05 -7.90 3.52
C VAL A 100 8.69 -9.32 3.10
N GLU A 101 9.40 -9.87 2.11
CA GLU A 101 9.13 -11.22 1.57
C GLU A 101 9.46 -12.34 2.56
N GLU A 102 10.52 -12.17 3.36
CA GLU A 102 10.85 -13.12 4.43
C GLU A 102 9.76 -13.16 5.51
N LYS A 103 8.89 -12.15 5.55
CA LYS A 103 7.73 -12.08 6.46
C LYS A 103 6.44 -12.63 5.84
N GLY A 104 6.51 -13.17 4.62
CA GLY A 104 5.36 -13.76 3.92
C GLY A 104 4.46 -12.73 3.23
N TYR A 105 4.89 -11.48 3.14
CA TYR A 105 4.15 -10.42 2.45
C TYR A 105 4.85 -10.03 1.14
N LYS A 106 4.11 -9.44 0.21
CA LYS A 106 4.68 -8.93 -1.05
C LYS A 106 3.98 -7.65 -1.45
N PHE A 107 4.76 -6.64 -1.87
CA PHE A 107 4.18 -5.44 -2.48
C PHE A 107 3.53 -5.84 -3.81
N ASN A 108 2.24 -5.54 -3.96
CA ASN A 108 1.51 -5.76 -5.20
C ASN A 108 1.75 -4.57 -6.15
N VAL A 109 2.98 -4.41 -6.61
CA VAL A 109 3.39 -3.34 -7.54
C VAL A 109 3.97 -3.93 -8.83
N PRO A 110 3.92 -3.22 -9.98
CA PRO A 110 4.40 -3.75 -11.26
C PRO A 110 5.86 -4.22 -11.24
N VAL A 111 6.16 -5.33 -11.95
CA VAL A 111 7.47 -6.02 -11.99
C VAL A 111 8.63 -5.11 -12.43
N ASP A 112 8.35 -4.16 -13.31
CA ASP A 112 9.31 -3.18 -13.83
C ASP A 112 9.75 -2.14 -12.79
N ILE A 113 8.90 -1.82 -11.81
CA ILE A 113 9.25 -0.99 -10.64
C ILE A 113 9.95 -1.85 -9.57
N LEU A 114 9.58 -3.12 -9.52
CA LEU A 114 10.00 -4.11 -8.55
C LEU A 114 11.48 -4.53 -8.67
N ASP A 115 12.07 -4.63 -9.86
CA ASP A 115 13.49 -5.03 -9.98
C ASP A 115 14.46 -4.02 -9.31
N GLU A 116 14.11 -2.73 -9.22
CA GLU A 116 14.84 -1.73 -8.42
C GLU A 116 14.27 -1.56 -6.99
N ALA A 117 12.98 -1.84 -6.78
CA ALA A 117 12.29 -1.65 -5.49
C ALA A 117 12.36 -2.86 -4.53
N HIS A 118 12.57 -4.09 -5.01
CA HIS A 118 12.62 -5.32 -4.19
C HIS A 118 13.86 -5.38 -3.27
N GLU A 119 15.00 -4.85 -3.71
CA GLU A 119 16.18 -4.67 -2.83
C GLU A 119 15.98 -3.53 -1.80
N SER A 120 14.84 -2.82 -1.87
CA SER A 120 14.67 -1.46 -1.36
C SER A 120 13.32 -1.23 -0.66
N ALA A 121 12.68 -2.26 -0.09
CA ALA A 121 11.52 -2.02 0.77
C ALA A 121 11.97 -1.32 2.05
N PHE A 122 11.40 -0.16 2.37
CA PHE A 122 11.74 0.64 3.54
C PHE A 122 10.56 0.73 4.51
N GLN A 123 10.89 0.90 5.79
CA GLN A 123 9.93 1.31 6.80
C GLN A 123 10.30 2.68 7.37
N PHE A 124 9.33 3.40 7.94
CA PHE A 124 9.56 4.36 9.02
C PHE A 124 8.46 4.24 10.09
N GLY A 125 8.77 4.65 11.31
CA GLY A 125 7.87 4.63 12.45
C GLY A 125 7.23 5.98 12.71
N LEU A 126 5.98 5.96 13.19
CA LEU A 126 5.21 7.14 13.60
C LEU A 126 5.43 7.48 15.09
N GLY A 127 6.58 7.07 15.65
CA GLY A 127 6.87 7.12 17.07
C GLY A 127 6.57 5.80 17.83
N LYS A 128 6.63 5.85 19.16
CA LYS A 128 6.49 4.65 20.01
C LYS A 128 5.02 4.20 20.04
N SER A 129 4.77 2.97 19.60
CA SER A 129 3.44 2.31 19.63
C SER A 129 2.35 3.00 18.81
N LYS A 130 2.74 3.86 17.86
CA LYS A 130 1.84 4.58 16.94
C LYS A 130 1.79 3.96 15.55
N GLY A 131 2.49 2.87 15.32
CA GLY A 131 2.53 2.18 14.02
C GLY A 131 3.76 2.51 13.18
N ARG A 132 3.79 1.91 11.99
CA ARG A 132 4.84 2.05 10.98
C ARG A 132 4.20 2.25 9.61
N VAL A 133 4.97 2.81 8.69
CA VAL A 133 4.61 2.91 7.28
C VAL A 133 5.63 2.11 6.50
N TYR A 134 5.14 1.31 5.55
CA TYR A 134 5.96 0.48 4.68
C TYR A 134 5.79 0.93 3.24
N GLY A 135 6.87 0.86 2.47
CA GLY A 135 6.89 1.29 1.09
C GLY A 135 8.24 1.10 0.45
N PHE A 136 8.48 1.80 -0.64
CA PHE A 136 9.76 1.77 -1.35
C PHE A 136 10.14 3.17 -1.84
N MET A 137 11.42 3.35 -2.14
CA MET A 137 11.98 4.61 -2.61
C MET A 137 12.27 4.53 -4.11
N VAL A 138 11.77 5.51 -4.86
CA VAL A 138 12.23 5.82 -6.22
C VAL A 138 12.76 7.25 -6.19
N ASP A 139 14.05 7.42 -6.44
CA ASP A 139 14.74 8.71 -6.31
C ASP A 139 14.56 9.36 -4.92
N ASN A 140 13.85 10.51 -4.85
CA ASN A 140 13.48 11.24 -3.63
C ASN A 140 12.02 11.03 -3.22
N GLU A 141 11.28 10.17 -3.91
CA GLU A 141 9.87 9.89 -3.64
C GLU A 141 9.70 8.55 -2.91
N PHE A 142 9.00 8.61 -1.77
CA PHE A 142 8.60 7.43 -1.01
C PHE A 142 7.17 7.04 -1.42
N TYR A 143 7.03 5.86 -2.01
CA TYR A 143 5.74 5.27 -2.36
C TYR A 143 5.23 4.47 -1.18
N LEU A 144 4.17 4.98 -0.53
CA LEU A 144 3.51 4.27 0.55
C LEU A 144 2.78 3.06 -0.03
N VAL A 145 2.95 1.91 0.62
CA VAL A 145 2.23 0.67 0.31
C VAL A 145 1.30 0.30 1.45
N TRP A 146 1.80 0.28 2.70
CA TRP A 146 1.02 -0.12 3.86
C TRP A 146 1.20 0.80 5.05
N ILE A 147 0.16 0.90 5.88
CA ILE A 147 0.22 1.62 7.16
C ILE A 147 -0.12 0.62 8.27
N ASP A 148 0.91 0.21 8.98
CA ASP A 148 0.85 -0.84 9.99
C ASP A 148 0.69 -0.24 11.39
N ARG A 149 -0.57 0.08 11.72
CA ARG A 149 -0.94 0.61 13.05
C ARG A 149 -0.68 -0.38 14.18
N GLU A 150 -0.89 -1.67 13.91
CA GLU A 150 -0.94 -2.72 14.92
C GLU A 150 0.37 -3.51 15.07
N HIS A 151 1.37 -3.20 14.24
CA HIS A 151 2.66 -3.87 14.19
C HIS A 151 2.58 -5.32 13.65
N ASN A 152 1.68 -5.58 12.71
CA ASN A 152 1.41 -6.91 12.15
C ASN A 152 2.53 -7.47 11.27
N LEU A 153 3.48 -6.64 10.80
CA LEU A 153 4.68 -7.17 10.13
C LEU A 153 5.62 -7.90 11.11
N TYR A 154 5.58 -7.52 12.39
CA TYR A 154 6.35 -8.10 13.47
C TYR A 154 5.45 -8.27 14.71
N PRO A 155 4.49 -9.21 14.67
CA PRO A 155 3.57 -9.41 15.77
C PRO A 155 4.34 -9.88 17.00
N ASP A 156 3.96 -9.37 18.16
CA ASP A 156 4.54 -9.74 19.45
C ASP A 156 3.42 -10.18 20.37
N ASP A 157 3.44 -11.45 20.76
CA ASP A 157 2.42 -12.07 21.61
C ASP A 157 2.33 -11.38 22.98
N ASN A 158 3.42 -10.78 23.48
CA ASN A 158 3.40 -10.00 24.72
C ASN A 158 2.56 -8.72 24.59
N TYR A 159 2.27 -8.28 23.37
CA TYR A 159 1.45 -7.10 23.05
C TYR A 159 0.18 -7.45 22.28
N GLY A 160 -0.26 -8.71 22.35
CA GLY A 160 -1.51 -9.20 21.78
C GLY A 160 -1.40 -9.76 20.37
N GLY A 161 -0.19 -10.02 19.86
CA GLY A 161 0.04 -10.74 18.61
C GLY A 161 -0.52 -10.05 17.37
N TYR A 162 -0.81 -10.86 16.36
CA TYR A 162 -1.42 -10.44 15.09
C TYR A 162 -2.86 -9.95 15.28
N LYS A 163 -3.22 -8.82 14.66
CA LYS A 163 -4.54 -8.18 14.80
C LYS A 163 -5.09 -7.75 13.45
N ALA A 164 -6.13 -8.43 12.98
CA ALA A 164 -6.90 -8.02 11.81
C ALA A 164 -8.21 -7.34 12.23
N TYR A 165 -8.64 -6.38 11.43
CA TYR A 165 -9.90 -5.66 11.60
C TYR A 165 -10.67 -5.67 10.28
N PRO A 166 -12.00 -5.50 10.28
CA PRO A 166 -12.74 -5.25 9.06
C PRO A 166 -12.24 -3.98 8.35
N PRO A 167 -12.17 -3.95 7.00
CA PRO A 167 -11.70 -2.77 6.28
C PRO A 167 -12.61 -1.56 6.53
N VAL A 168 -12.02 -0.36 6.50
CA VAL A 168 -12.78 0.89 6.66
C VAL A 168 -13.73 1.08 5.48
N MET A 169 -15.01 1.19 5.79
CA MET A 169 -16.03 1.62 4.83
C MET A 169 -16.20 3.14 4.91
N SER A 170 -16.35 3.79 3.76
CA SER A 170 -16.76 5.19 3.76
C SER A 170 -18.21 5.29 4.25
N TYR A 171 -18.60 6.48 4.72
CA TYR A 171 -20.00 6.73 5.08
C TYR A 171 -20.94 6.44 3.90
N THR A 172 -20.53 6.77 2.68
CA THR A 172 -21.30 6.46 1.47
C THR A 172 -21.43 4.95 1.27
N ASP A 173 -20.34 4.19 1.40
CA ASP A 173 -20.37 2.72 1.24
C ASP A 173 -21.33 2.08 2.27
N LEU A 174 -21.28 2.55 3.52
CA LEU A 174 -22.15 2.10 4.60
C LEU A 174 -23.63 2.36 4.26
N VAL A 175 -23.94 3.58 3.83
CA VAL A 175 -25.32 3.96 3.47
C VAL A 175 -25.79 3.19 2.24
N GLU A 176 -24.93 2.93 1.26
CA GLU A 176 -25.27 2.14 0.07
C GLU A 176 -25.50 0.66 0.41
N GLU A 177 -24.72 0.08 1.31
CA GLU A 177 -24.93 -1.27 1.81
C GLU A 177 -26.24 -1.38 2.60
N GLU A 178 -26.49 -0.44 3.52
CA GLU A 178 -27.73 -0.38 4.29
C GLU A 178 -28.95 -0.21 3.39
N ASN A 179 -28.88 0.69 2.40
CA ASN A 179 -29.97 0.87 1.43
C ASN A 179 -30.22 -0.39 0.59
N ARG A 180 -29.17 -1.10 0.17
CA ARG A 180 -29.31 -2.38 -0.54
C ARG A 180 -29.99 -3.42 0.35
N ALA A 181 -29.58 -3.54 1.61
CA ALA A 181 -30.16 -4.47 2.57
C ALA A 181 -31.64 -4.15 2.86
N LEU A 182 -31.96 -2.88 3.10
CA LEU A 182 -33.33 -2.41 3.34
C LEU A 182 -34.22 -2.64 2.12
N LYS A 183 -33.70 -2.40 0.91
CA LYS A 183 -34.45 -2.65 -0.32
C LYS A 183 -34.75 -4.13 -0.52
N ALA A 184 -33.76 -5.00 -0.35
CA ALA A 184 -33.96 -6.45 -0.44
C ALA A 184 -34.99 -6.95 0.59
N LYS A 185 -34.95 -6.42 1.81
CA LYS A 185 -35.92 -6.73 2.86
C LYS A 185 -37.33 -6.24 2.50
N ASN A 186 -37.46 -5.03 1.96
CA ASN A 186 -38.75 -4.50 1.50
C ASN A 186 -39.33 -5.34 0.36
N ASP A 187 -38.50 -5.73 -0.61
CA ASP A 187 -38.94 -6.59 -1.72
C ASP A 187 -39.45 -7.95 -1.22
N THR A 188 -38.77 -8.53 -0.23
CA THR A 188 -39.20 -9.78 0.43
C THR A 188 -40.54 -9.60 1.14
N LEU A 189 -40.70 -8.56 1.96
CA LEU A 189 -41.94 -8.29 2.69
C LEU A 189 -43.12 -7.97 1.76
N LEU A 190 -42.87 -7.30 0.63
CA LEU A 190 -43.89 -7.04 -0.38
C LEU A 190 -44.37 -8.35 -1.03
N GLN A 191 -43.46 -9.27 -1.31
CA GLN A 191 -43.78 -10.58 -1.86
C GLN A 191 -44.58 -11.42 -0.85
N GLU A 192 -44.14 -11.49 0.41
CA GLU A 192 -44.86 -12.20 1.47
C GLU A 192 -46.28 -11.63 1.68
N ASN A 193 -46.42 -10.30 1.71
CA ASN A 193 -47.74 -9.68 1.81
C ASN A 193 -48.64 -10.05 0.62
N LYS A 194 -48.10 -10.06 -0.60
CA LYS A 194 -48.85 -10.43 -1.80
C LYS A 194 -49.35 -11.87 -1.73
N GLU A 195 -48.51 -12.80 -1.27
CA GLU A 195 -48.88 -14.20 -1.08
C GLU A 195 -49.96 -14.37 -0.01
N LEU A 196 -49.83 -13.68 1.12
CA LEU A 196 -50.84 -13.68 2.18
C LEU A 196 -52.19 -13.12 1.73
N PHE A 197 -52.19 -12.04 0.94
CA PHE A 197 -53.42 -11.49 0.37
C PHE A 197 -54.09 -12.48 -0.58
N GLN A 198 -53.33 -13.16 -1.44
CA GLN A 198 -53.88 -14.19 -2.34
C GLN A 198 -54.50 -15.34 -1.54
N MET A 199 -53.81 -15.84 -0.51
CA MET A 199 -54.34 -16.90 0.36
C MET A 199 -55.64 -16.49 1.06
N LEU A 200 -55.76 -15.22 1.45
CA LEU A 200 -56.96 -14.69 2.08
C LEU A 200 -58.12 -14.60 1.08
N GLU A 201 -57.87 -14.14 -0.14
CA GLU A 201 -58.87 -14.11 -1.23
C GLU A 201 -59.37 -15.53 -1.55
N ASP A 202 -58.47 -16.48 -1.74
CA ASP A 202 -58.80 -17.88 -2.02
C ASP A 202 -59.66 -18.49 -0.90
N ALA A 203 -59.37 -18.16 0.37
CA ALA A 203 -60.12 -18.63 1.52
C ALA A 203 -61.54 -18.02 1.61
N LEU A 204 -61.72 -16.77 1.18
CA LEU A 204 -63.01 -16.09 1.16
C LEU A 204 -63.89 -16.58 0.01
N ASP A 205 -63.32 -16.82 -1.16
CA ASP A 205 -64.03 -17.39 -2.32
C ASP A 205 -64.44 -18.84 -2.09
N GLY A 206 -63.69 -19.60 -1.28
CA GLY A 206 -64.08 -20.94 -0.85
C GLY A 206 -65.30 -21.00 0.09
N GLN A 207 -65.66 -19.88 0.77
CA GLN A 207 -66.79 -19.82 1.70
C GLN A 207 -68.11 -19.33 1.06
N SER A 208 -68.05 -18.73 -0.13
CA SER A 208 -69.22 -18.14 -0.83
C SER A 208 -69.98 -19.14 -1.71
N ASN A 209 -69.65 -20.43 -1.65
CA ASN A 209 -70.37 -21.50 -2.35
C ASN A 209 -71.01 -22.52 -1.40
N PRO A 210 -72.01 -22.14 -0.57
CA PRO A 210 -72.85 -23.12 0.10
C PRO A 210 -73.76 -23.77 -0.95
N SER A 211 -73.62 -25.09 -1.11
CA SER A 211 -74.43 -25.91 -2.01
C SER A 211 -75.92 -25.68 -1.76
N ALA A 212 -76.66 -25.55 -2.87
CA ALA A 212 -78.11 -25.52 -2.96
C ALA A 212 -78.76 -26.84 -2.49
#